data_AF-A0A9P1DAH9-F1
#
_entry.id   AF-A0A9P1DAH9-F1
#
_cell.length_a   1.000
_cell.length_b   1.000
_cell.length_c   1.000
_cell.angle_alpha   90.00
_cell.angle_beta   90.00
_cell.angle_gamma   90.00
#
_symmetry.space_group_name_H-M   'P 1'
#
loop_
_entity.id
_entity.type
_entity.pdbx_description
1 polymer ?
#
loop_
_entity_poly.entity_id
_entity_poly.type
_entity_poly.pdbx_seq_one_letter_code
_entity_poly.pdbx_strand_id
1 'polypeptide(L)' 'FLLQPLLAFVKRSNSSEAFLAVTLGTVLLSSSLTQAFGLSETLGAFVGGVLVAETDYKHQIEVALAAQARRGDGAEVKPT' A
#
# COMPACT_ATOMS: atom_id res chain seq x y z
N PHE A 1 7.59 -17.52 18.92
CA PHE A 1 7.56 -16.31 19.77
C PHE A 1 7.82 -15.00 18.99
N LEU A 2 8.57 -15.01 17.88
CA LEU A 2 8.87 -13.82 17.06
C LEU A 2 7.74 -13.30 16.15
N LEU A 3 6.66 -14.07 15.97
CA LEU A 3 5.57 -13.73 15.02
C LEU A 3 4.66 -12.59 15.51
N GLN A 4 4.51 -12.43 16.84
CA GLN A 4 3.61 -11.43 17.42
C GLN A 4 4.01 -9.96 17.17
N PRO A 5 5.29 -9.53 17.29
CA PRO A 5 5.67 -8.15 16.98
C PRO A 5 5.53 -7.80 15.49
N LEU A 6 5.77 -8.77 14.60
CA LEU A 6 5.70 -8.57 13.15
C LEU A 6 4.26 -8.32 12.68
N LEU A 7 3.29 -9.01 13.29
CA LEU A 7 1.85 -8.81 13.07
C LEU A 7 1.30 -7.49 13.67
N ALA A 8 1.99 -6.90 14.65
CA ALA A 8 1.57 -5.65 15.29
C ALA A 8 1.93 -4.41 14.46
N PHE A 9 3.01 -4.47 13.68
CA PHE A 9 3.48 -3.38 12.83
C PHE A 9 2.51 -3.09 11.66
N VAL A 10 1.83 -4.13 11.17
CA VAL A 10 0.86 -4.05 10.05
C VAL A 10 -0.43 -3.30 10.43
N LYS A 11 -0.81 -3.23 11.71
CA LYS A 11 -2.12 -2.68 12.13
C LYS A 11 -2.18 -1.15 12.29
N ARG A 12 -1.06 -0.42 12.19
CA ARG A 12 -0.98 0.98 12.68
C ARG A 12 -1.19 2.08 11.62
N SER A 13 -1.28 1.76 10.33
CA SER A 13 -1.21 2.83 9.31
C SER A 13 -2.58 3.30 8.80
N ASN A 14 -3.00 4.47 9.28
CA ASN A 14 -4.20 5.21 8.84
C ASN A 14 -3.87 6.67 8.46
N SER A 15 -2.63 6.98 8.05
CA SER A 15 -2.19 8.28 7.50
C SER A 15 -1.16 8.07 6.39
N SER A 16 -1.09 8.97 5.41
CA SER A 16 -0.09 8.95 4.34
C SER A 16 1.36 8.96 4.87
N GLU A 17 1.64 9.59 6.02
CA GLU A 17 2.98 9.50 6.64
C GLU A 17 3.25 8.12 7.25
N ALA A 18 2.22 7.46 7.78
CA ALA A 18 2.34 6.11 8.32
C ALA A 18 2.56 5.07 7.20
N PHE A 19 1.97 5.30 6.02
CA PHE A 19 2.24 4.50 4.83
C PHE A 19 3.71 4.62 4.38
N LEU A 20 4.23 5.85 4.31
CA LEU A 20 5.63 6.09 3.97
C LEU A 20 6.57 5.45 5.01
N ALA A 21 6.28 5.61 6.30
CA ALA A 21 7.07 5.04 7.38
C ALA A 21 7.09 3.50 7.35
N VAL A 22 5.94 2.85 7.06
CA VAL A 22 5.87 1.39 6.90
C VAL A 22 6.57 0.91 5.64
N THR A 23 6.46 1.66 4.55
CA THR A 23 7.16 1.37 3.29
C THR A 23 8.68 1.37 3.51
N LEU A 24 9.21 2.48 4.03
CA LEU A 24 10.64 2.61 4.33
C LEU A 24 11.09 1.61 5.39
N GLY A 25 10.28 1.41 6.44
CA GLY A 25 10.54 0.44 7.49
C GLY A 25 10.66 -0.99 6.94
N THR A 26 9.76 -1.39 6.05
CA THR A 26 9.75 -2.73 5.43
C THR A 26 10.99 -2.95 4.55
N VAL A 27 11.38 -1.96 3.75
CA VAL A 27 12.58 -2.03 2.90
C VAL A 27 13.84 -2.15 3.75
N LEU A 28 13.97 -1.35 4.81
CA LEU A 28 15.11 -1.38 5.73
C LEU A 28 15.18 -2.69 6.53
N LEU A 29 14.04 -3.20 7.01
CA LEU A 29 13.95 -4.49 7.68
C LEU A 29 14.41 -5.62 6.75
N SER A 30 13.92 -5.63 5.51
CA SER A 30 14.27 -6.64 4.52
C SER A 30 15.76 -6.59 4.17
N SER A 31 16.32 -5.41 3.90
CA SER A 31 17.76 -5.21 3.66
C SER A 31 18.61 -5.68 4.86
N SER A 32 18.24 -5.29 6.09
CA SER A 32 18.97 -5.65 7.31
C SER A 32 18.91 -7.15 7.62
N LEU A 33 17.76 -7.80 7.42
CA LEU A 33 17.60 -9.24 7.53
C LEU A 33 18.51 -9.96 6.53
N THR A 34 18.52 -9.50 5.29
CA THR A 34 19.29 -10.12 4.21
C THR A 34 20.79 -10.01 4.47
N GLN A 35 21.25 -8.87 4.98
CA GLN A 35 22.63 -8.71 5.48
C GLN A 35 22.95 -9.69 6.62
N ALA A 36 22.03 -9.90 7.57
CA ALA A 36 22.23 -10.83 8.67
C ALA A 36 22.35 -12.30 8.22
N PHE A 37 21.74 -12.66 7.08
CA PHE A 37 21.88 -13.98 6.44
C PHE A 37 23.14 -14.10 5.55
N GLY A 38 23.97 -13.06 5.45
CA GLY A 38 25.14 -13.04 4.57
C GLY A 38 24.80 -12.94 3.08
N LEU A 39 23.55 -12.56 2.77
CA LEU A 39 23.06 -12.34 1.41
C LEU A 39 23.25 -10.87 1.01
N SER A 40 23.10 -10.56 -0.29
CA SER A 40 23.28 -9.21 -0.81
C SER A 40 22.26 -8.23 -0.22
N GLU A 41 22.75 -7.10 0.29
CA GLU A 41 21.92 -5.98 0.74
C GLU A 41 20.92 -5.54 -0.35
N THR A 42 21.39 -5.47 -1.60
CA THR A 42 20.60 -5.00 -2.75
C THR A 42 19.42 -5.93 -3.05
N LEU A 43 19.61 -7.25 -2.88
CA LEU A 43 18.53 -8.23 -3.02
C LEU A 43 17.46 -8.03 -1.93
N GLY A 44 17.89 -7.76 -0.70
CA GLY A 44 17.00 -7.50 0.43
C GLY A 44 16.18 -6.24 0.24
N ALA A 45 16.80 -5.15 -0.24
CA ALA A 45 16.10 -3.91 -0.56
C ALA A 45 15.08 -4.11 -1.71
N PHE A 46 15.44 -4.87 -2.74
CA PHE A 46 14.54 -5.20 -3.85
C PHE A 46 13.32 -6.00 -3.40
N VAL A 47 13.52 -7.09 -2.65
CA VAL A 47 12.42 -7.90 -2.11
C VAL A 47 11.53 -7.09 -1.18
N GLY A 48 12.12 -6.23 -0.34
CA GLY A 48 11.38 -5.30 0.51
C GLY A 48 10.47 -4.35 -0.30
N GLY A 49 10.96 -3.85 -1.43
CA GLY A 49 10.16 -3.03 -2.35
C GLY A 49 9.02 -3.80 -3.02
N VAL A 50 9.26 -5.04 -3.46
CA VAL A 50 8.20 -5.91 -4.04
C VAL A 50 7.10 -6.22 -3.02
N LEU A 51 7.47 -6.50 -1.76
CA LEU A 51 6.51 -6.74 -0.68
C LEU A 51 5.60 -5.54 -0.43
N VAL A 52 6.15 -4.32 -0.49
CA VAL A 52 5.34 -3.10 -0.35
C VAL A 52 4.43 -2.90 -1.57
N ALA A 53 4.92 -3.17 -2.79
CA ALA A 53 4.16 -3.01 -4.03
C ALA A 53 2.89 -3.88 -4.09
N GLU A 54 2.92 -5.07 -3.49
CA GLU A 54 1.74 -5.94 -3.33
C GLU A 54 0.68 -5.34 -2.38
N THR A 55 1.07 -4.42 -1.50
CA THR A 55 0.20 -3.91 -0.42
C THR A 55 -0.62 -2.69 -0.85
N ASP A 56 -0.15 -1.93 -1.84
CA ASP A 56 -0.71 -0.62 -2.17
C ASP A 56 -1.24 -0.57 -3.60
N TYR A 57 -2.48 -1.03 -3.86
CA TYR A 57 -3.17 -0.61 -5.08
C TYR A 57 -4.68 -0.91 -5.24
N LYS A 58 -5.55 -0.78 -4.23
CA LYS A 58 -7.01 -0.90 -4.53
C LYS A 58 -7.98 0.05 -3.87
N HIS A 59 -7.71 0.59 -2.68
CA HIS A 59 -8.81 1.21 -1.95
C HIS A 59 -9.20 2.62 -2.40
N GLN A 60 -8.33 3.33 -3.13
CA GLN A 60 -8.59 4.74 -3.50
C GLN A 60 -9.11 4.92 -4.94
N ILE A 61 -8.93 3.93 -5.83
CA ILE A 61 -9.35 4.06 -7.24
C ILE A 61 -10.84 3.73 -7.42
N GLU A 62 -11.40 2.83 -6.61
CA GLU A 62 -12.83 2.46 -6.69
C GLU A 62 -13.77 3.61 -6.34
N VAL A 63 -13.36 4.54 -5.47
CA VAL A 63 -14.19 5.67 -5.04
C VAL A 63 -14.28 6.76 -6.12
N ALA A 64 -13.22 6.96 -6.91
CA ALA A 64 -13.18 7.99 -7.94
C ALA A 64 -14.05 7.64 -9.18
N LEU A 65 -14.15 6.35 -9.54
CA LEU A 65 -14.94 5.93 -10.71
C LEU A 65 -16.46 5.86 -10.43
N ALA A 66 -16.89 5.50 -9.21
CA ALA A 66 -18.32 5.37 -8.88
C ALA A 66 -19.08 6.71 -8.89
N ALA A 67 -18.38 7.84 -8.67
CA ALA A 67 -18.98 9.16 -8.63
C ALA A 67 -19.27 9.73 -10.04
N GLN A 68 -18.62 9.22 -11.10
CA GLN A 68 -18.73 9.78 -12.45
C GLN A 68 -19.84 9.14 -13.30
N ALA A 69 -20.37 7.98 -12.89
CA ALA A 69 -21.42 7.25 -13.62
C ALA A 69 -22.86 7.78 -13.41
N ARG A 70 -23.09 8.74 -12.49
CA ARG A 70 -24.42 9.34 -12.23
C ARG A 70 -24.65 10.70 -12.87
N ARG A 71 -23.72 11.19 -13.71
CA ARG A 71 -23.81 12.49 -14.40
C ARG A 71 -24.30 12.39 -15.86
N GLY A 72 -25.07 11.34 -16.19
CA GLY A 72 -25.57 11.09 -17.55
C GLY A 72 -27.07 11.32 -17.80
N ASP A 73 -27.94 11.22 -16.78
CA ASP A 73 -29.40 11.04 -17.01
C ASP A 73 -30.28 12.26 -16.63
N GLY A 74 -29.77 13.49 -16.81
CA GLY A 74 -30.45 14.70 -16.30
C GLY A 74 -30.83 15.78 -17.32
N ALA A 75 -30.56 15.62 -18.61
CA ALA A 75 -30.91 16.63 -19.61
C ALA A 75 -32.27 16.34 -20.26
N GLU A 76 -33.30 16.65 -19.47
CA GLU A 76 -34.66 17.02 -19.83
C GLU A 76 -34.82 17.77 -21.18
N VAL A 77 -35.71 17.29 -22.07
CA VAL A 77 -36.68 18.14 -22.83
C VAL A 77 -37.93 17.31 -23.21
N LYS A 78 -38.95 17.35 -22.34
CA LYS A 78 -40.38 17.36 -22.70
C LYS A 78 -41.09 18.04 -21.52
N PRO A 79 -41.65 19.26 -21.67
CA PRO A 79 -42.98 19.44 -22.27
C PRO A 79 -43.02 20.72 -23.14
N THR A 80 -43.77 20.80 -24.23
CA THR A 80 -45.24 20.88 -24.34
C THR A 80 -45.53 20.95 -25.83
#